data_AF-A0A135LQ08-F1
#
_entry.id   AF-A0A135LQ08-F1
#
_cell.length_a   1.000
_cell.length_b   1.000
_cell.length_c   1.000
_cell.angle_alpha   90.00
_cell.angle_beta   90.00
_cell.angle_gamma   90.00
#
_symmetry.space_group_name_H-M   'P 1'
#
loop_
_entity.id
_entity.type
_entity.pdbx_description
1 polymer ?
#
loop_
_entity_poly.entity_id
_entity_poly.type
_entity_poly.pdbx_seq_one_letter_code
_entity_poly.pdbx_strand_id
1 'polypeptide(L)'
;MVNEAPSLQYDTKQGIAANEGGLSLLTEIRGMRADIERLESHCQKLESHRQSHLDLRQRAISTWVRDALHKDDTRRFNKSIIHGGDVRSDAIVVTERYEKSSTEWQSFRTLYGLTPDNVNDLDQHKCFKSLQALDRAASILLKDARTGLPDPVMRIKREDLVNLLLEGSYEEAETMSRLSSKQRPTNRRNSAFQGP
;
A
#
# COMPACT_ATOMS: atom_id res chain seq x y z
N MET A 1 -49.47 -34.74 -32.84
CA MET A 1 -49.34 -34.12 -31.50
C MET A 1 -49.31 -32.62 -31.72
N VAL A 2 -50.34 -31.90 -31.29
CA VAL A 2 -50.43 -30.44 -31.45
C VAL A 2 -49.64 -29.85 -30.28
N ASN A 3 -48.55 -29.12 -30.57
CA ASN A 3 -47.85 -28.35 -29.54
C ASN A 3 -48.77 -27.18 -29.15
N GLU A 4 -49.28 -27.18 -27.93
CA GLU A 4 -50.02 -26.04 -27.37
C GLU A 4 -49.11 -24.81 -27.40
N ALA A 5 -49.66 -23.69 -27.87
CA ALA A 5 -48.95 -22.42 -27.92
C ALA A 5 -48.62 -21.95 -26.48
N PRO A 6 -47.41 -21.43 -26.22
CA PRO A 6 -47.05 -20.91 -24.90
C PRO A 6 -48.05 -19.85 -24.43
N SER A 7 -48.60 -20.02 -23.23
CA SER A 7 -49.52 -19.05 -22.65
C SER A 7 -48.79 -17.76 -22.29
N LEU A 8 -49.37 -16.63 -22.67
CA LEU A 8 -48.88 -15.30 -22.31
C LEU A 8 -49.36 -14.95 -20.91
N GLN A 9 -48.44 -14.51 -20.05
CA GLN A 9 -48.70 -13.96 -18.74
C GLN A 9 -48.45 -12.45 -18.76
N TYR A 10 -49.26 -11.69 -18.05
CA TYR A 10 -49.13 -10.23 -17.96
C TYR A 10 -48.53 -9.83 -16.62
N ASP A 11 -47.35 -9.22 -16.64
CA ASP A 11 -46.74 -8.61 -15.45
C ASP A 11 -47.27 -7.19 -15.29
N THR A 12 -48.24 -7.04 -14.37
CA THR A 12 -48.89 -5.76 -14.07
C THR A 12 -47.94 -4.71 -13.50
N LYS A 13 -46.85 -5.11 -12.85
CA LYS A 13 -45.89 -4.14 -12.27
C LYS A 13 -45.10 -3.42 -13.36
N GLN A 14 -45.03 -3.98 -14.56
CA GLN A 14 -44.20 -3.47 -15.65
C GLN A 14 -44.96 -3.22 -16.94
N GLY A 15 -46.20 -3.68 -17.02
CA GLY A 15 -47.03 -3.53 -18.21
C GLY A 15 -46.56 -4.35 -19.40
N ILE A 16 -45.99 -5.55 -19.16
CA ILE A 16 -45.41 -6.42 -20.20
C ILE A 16 -46.16 -7.75 -20.23
N ALA A 17 -46.51 -8.21 -21.43
CA ALA A 17 -47.00 -9.57 -21.67
C ALA A 17 -45.85 -10.43 -22.22
N ALA A 18 -45.52 -11.53 -21.55
CA ALA A 18 -44.51 -12.49 -21.98
C ALA A 18 -44.91 -13.90 -21.55
N ASN A 19 -44.35 -14.92 -22.23
CA ASN A 19 -44.46 -16.29 -21.70
C ASN A 19 -43.57 -16.45 -20.45
N GLU A 20 -43.69 -17.58 -19.77
CA GLU A 20 -42.93 -17.88 -18.54
C GLU A 20 -41.41 -17.68 -18.71
N GLY A 21 -40.85 -18.16 -19.82
CA GLY A 21 -39.43 -17.98 -20.14
C GLY A 21 -39.04 -16.50 -20.29
N GLY A 22 -39.88 -15.69 -20.93
CA GLY A 22 -39.66 -14.26 -21.07
C GLY A 22 -39.72 -13.51 -19.74
N LEU A 23 -40.61 -13.90 -18.82
CA LEU A 23 -40.69 -13.33 -17.47
C LEU A 23 -39.49 -13.74 -16.60
N SER A 24 -39.02 -14.98 -16.70
CA SER A 24 -37.80 -15.45 -16.03
C SER A 24 -36.59 -14.63 -16.48
N LEU A 25 -36.39 -14.51 -17.79
CA LEU A 25 -35.29 -13.73 -18.38
C LEU A 25 -35.33 -12.27 -17.92
N LEU A 26 -36.51 -11.66 -17.89
CA LEU A 26 -36.69 -10.28 -17.44
C LEU A 26 -36.32 -10.11 -15.95
N THR A 27 -36.66 -11.09 -15.12
CA THR A 27 -36.30 -11.12 -13.70
C THR A 27 -34.79 -11.26 -13.52
N GLU A 28 -34.15 -12.14 -14.29
CA GLU A 28 -32.69 -12.31 -14.31
C GLU A 28 -31.98 -11.03 -14.75
N ILE A 29 -32.44 -10.38 -15.84
CA ILE A 29 -31.88 -9.11 -16.31
C ILE A 29 -31.96 -8.03 -15.22
N ARG A 30 -33.04 -7.98 -14.44
CA ARG A 30 -33.14 -7.06 -13.31
C ARG A 30 -32.18 -7.40 -12.19
N GLY A 31 -32.06 -8.67 -11.84
CA GLY A 31 -31.09 -9.14 -10.86
C GLY A 31 -29.68 -8.70 -11.26
N MET A 32 -29.29 -8.96 -12.51
CA MET A 32 -27.99 -8.55 -13.05
C MET A 32 -27.78 -7.04 -13.02
N ARG A 33 -28.79 -6.23 -13.37
CA ARG A 33 -28.69 -4.76 -13.29
C ARG A 33 -28.48 -4.27 -11.86
N ALA A 34 -29.23 -4.80 -10.90
CA ALA A 34 -29.07 -4.46 -9.49
C ALA A 34 -27.68 -4.86 -8.96
N ASP A 35 -27.17 -6.02 -9.39
CA ASP A 35 -25.82 -6.46 -9.05
C ASP A 35 -24.73 -5.56 -9.66
N ILE A 36 -24.90 -5.11 -10.92
CA ILE A 36 -24.01 -4.15 -11.57
C ILE A 36 -23.99 -2.83 -10.79
N GLU A 37 -25.15 -2.25 -10.48
CA GLU A 37 -25.24 -1.00 -9.71
C GLU A 37 -24.57 -1.14 -8.32
N ARG A 38 -24.76 -2.28 -7.65
CA ARG A 38 -24.11 -2.58 -6.38
C ARG A 38 -22.58 -2.66 -6.52
N LEU A 39 -22.09 -3.33 -7.55
CA LEU A 39 -20.66 -3.46 -7.82
C LEU A 39 -20.02 -2.11 -8.17
N GLU A 40 -20.67 -1.30 -9.01
CA GLU A 40 -20.22 0.05 -9.35
C GLU A 40 -20.12 0.93 -8.10
N SER A 41 -21.14 0.91 -7.23
CA SER A 41 -21.09 1.63 -5.94
C SER A 41 -19.95 1.16 -5.05
N HIS A 42 -19.66 -0.14 -5.03
CA HIS A 42 -18.54 -0.70 -4.27
C HIS A 42 -17.19 -0.25 -4.85
N CYS A 43 -17.03 -0.28 -6.17
CA CYS A 43 -15.84 0.22 -6.86
C CYS A 43 -15.59 1.71 -6.57
N GLN A 44 -16.62 2.55 -6.62
CA GLN A 44 -16.50 3.97 -6.28
C GLN A 44 -16.02 4.20 -4.84
N LYS A 45 -16.53 3.41 -3.88
CA LYS A 45 -16.08 3.49 -2.48
C LYS A 45 -14.62 3.08 -2.31
N LEU A 46 -14.21 1.99 -2.97
CA LEU A 46 -12.83 1.53 -2.95
C LEU A 46 -11.88 2.56 -3.56
N GLU A 47 -12.27 3.20 -4.67
CA GLU A 47 -11.46 4.23 -5.32
C GLU A 47 -11.32 5.46 -4.42
N SER A 48 -12.41 5.90 -3.78
CA SER A 48 -12.36 6.98 -2.78
C SER A 48 -11.41 6.67 -1.61
N HIS A 49 -11.46 5.43 -1.10
CA HIS A 49 -10.54 4.99 -0.04
C HIS A 49 -9.08 4.94 -0.53
N ARG A 50 -8.84 4.43 -1.74
CA ARG A 50 -7.51 4.43 -2.37
C ARG A 50 -6.96 5.85 -2.47
N GLN A 51 -7.74 6.77 -3.03
CA GLN A 51 -7.32 8.16 -3.20
C GLN A 51 -6.98 8.82 -1.86
N SER A 52 -7.84 8.65 -0.85
CA SER A 52 -7.60 9.17 0.51
C SER A 52 -6.31 8.62 1.13
N HIS A 53 -6.04 7.31 0.95
CA HIS A 53 -4.80 6.70 1.41
C HIS A 53 -3.58 7.28 0.68
N LEU A 54 -3.62 7.40 -0.64
CA LEU A 54 -2.54 7.99 -1.43
C LEU A 54 -2.30 9.47 -1.07
N ASP A 55 -3.34 10.23 -0.74
CA ASP A 55 -3.22 11.61 -0.25
C ASP A 55 -2.52 11.69 1.12
N LEU A 56 -2.73 10.69 1.99
CA LEU A 56 -2.02 10.57 3.27
C LEU A 56 -0.54 10.24 3.03
N ARG A 57 -0.25 9.30 2.12
CA ARG A 57 1.12 8.91 1.75
C ARG A 57 1.88 10.07 1.12
N GLN A 58 1.26 10.79 0.18
CA GLN A 58 1.85 11.98 -0.44
C GLN A 58 2.25 13.01 0.61
N ARG A 59 1.35 13.32 1.56
CA ARG A 59 1.65 14.24 2.67
C ARG A 59 2.79 13.76 3.54
N ALA A 60 2.89 12.46 3.82
CA ALA A 60 3.99 11.89 4.60
C ALA A 60 5.35 12.10 3.90
N ILE A 61 5.42 11.82 2.59
CA ILE A 61 6.64 12.00 1.79
C ILE A 61 7.04 13.48 1.74
N SER A 62 6.12 14.39 1.37
CA SER A 62 6.45 15.83 1.30
C SER A 62 6.89 16.38 2.65
N THR A 63 6.24 15.94 3.73
CA THR A 63 6.61 16.34 5.10
C THR A 63 8.01 15.87 5.43
N TRP A 64 8.35 14.62 5.13
CA TRP A 64 9.70 14.10 5.35
C TRP A 64 10.74 14.83 4.50
N VAL A 65 10.46 15.11 3.22
CA VAL A 65 11.38 15.85 2.35
C VAL A 65 11.65 17.24 2.89
N ARG A 66 10.61 17.95 3.34
CA ARG A 66 10.76 19.25 4.00
C ARG A 66 11.60 19.13 5.27
N ASP A 67 11.22 18.23 6.18
CA ASP A 67 11.79 18.19 7.53
C ASP A 67 13.21 17.59 7.55
N ALA A 68 13.49 16.57 6.72
CA ALA A 68 14.77 15.87 6.69
C ALA A 68 15.82 16.55 5.79
N LEU A 69 15.40 17.24 4.72
CA LEU A 69 16.32 17.84 3.74
C LEU A 69 16.43 19.35 3.86
N HIS A 70 15.34 20.06 4.16
CA HIS A 70 15.34 21.54 4.11
C HIS A 70 15.73 22.21 5.43
N LYS A 71 15.96 21.44 6.52
CA LYS A 71 16.38 21.95 7.85
C LYS A 71 15.56 23.15 8.35
N ASP A 72 14.29 23.26 7.95
CA ASP A 72 13.41 24.31 8.44
C ASP A 72 13.00 23.97 9.88
N ASP A 73 13.77 24.48 10.84
CA ASP A 73 13.63 24.23 12.28
C ASP A 73 12.32 24.75 12.90
N THR A 74 11.54 25.53 12.15
CA THR A 74 10.45 26.33 12.73
C THR A 74 9.11 25.60 12.87
N ARG A 75 8.89 24.46 12.22
CA ARG A 75 7.61 23.72 12.34
C ARG A 75 7.79 22.20 12.23
N ARG A 76 8.23 21.55 13.31
CA ARG A 76 7.99 20.11 13.50
C ARG A 76 6.48 19.86 13.51
N PHE A 77 5.93 19.46 12.36
CA PHE A 77 4.50 19.22 12.22
C PHE A 77 4.06 18.06 13.13
N ASN A 78 2.78 18.10 13.49
CA ASN A 78 2.13 17.21 14.45
C ASN A 78 2.59 15.74 14.38
N LYS A 79 2.97 15.20 15.54
CA LYS A 79 3.26 13.77 15.77
C LYS A 79 2.11 12.82 15.36
N SER A 80 0.96 13.33 14.94
CA SER A 80 -0.24 12.57 14.55
C SER A 80 -0.25 12.08 13.10
N ILE A 81 0.76 12.39 12.28
CA ILE A 81 0.86 11.93 10.89
C ILE A 81 1.30 10.46 10.86
N ILE A 82 0.75 9.67 9.92
CA ILE A 82 1.04 8.24 9.75
C ILE A 82 2.53 8.06 9.41
N HIS A 83 3.35 7.70 10.40
CA HIS A 83 4.81 7.52 10.25
C HIS A 83 5.23 6.12 9.77
N GLY A 84 4.28 5.31 9.28
CA GLY A 84 4.60 4.01 8.70
C GLY A 84 5.23 4.17 7.33
N GLY A 85 6.28 3.42 7.03
CA GLY A 85 6.68 3.16 5.64
C GLY A 85 5.66 2.23 4.98
N ASP A 86 5.42 2.46 3.70
CA ASP A 86 4.62 1.59 2.83
C ASP A 86 5.20 1.71 1.43
N VAL A 87 6.19 0.87 1.15
CA VAL A 87 6.99 0.91 -0.09
C VAL A 87 6.11 0.81 -1.33
N ARG A 88 5.01 0.06 -1.27
CA ARG A 88 4.10 -0.15 -2.40
C ARG A 88 3.27 1.09 -2.67
N SER A 89 2.57 1.58 -1.63
CA SER A 89 1.74 2.78 -1.78
C SER A 89 2.59 4.00 -2.10
N ASP A 90 3.79 4.10 -1.53
CA ASP A 90 4.71 5.20 -1.82
C ASP A 90 5.25 5.12 -3.25
N ALA A 91 5.54 3.92 -3.78
CA ALA A 91 5.96 3.76 -5.18
C ALA A 91 4.86 4.24 -6.14
N ILE A 92 3.60 3.93 -5.85
CA ILE A 92 2.43 4.42 -6.60
C ILE A 92 2.35 5.95 -6.52
N VAL A 93 2.40 6.52 -5.31
CA VAL A 93 2.33 7.98 -5.12
C VAL A 93 3.43 8.69 -5.90
N VAL A 94 4.68 8.23 -5.80
CA VAL A 94 5.78 8.92 -6.47
C VAL A 94 5.77 8.77 -7.98
N THR A 95 5.24 7.65 -8.49
CA THR A 95 5.11 7.44 -9.94
C THR A 95 3.95 8.23 -10.52
N GLU A 96 2.82 8.31 -9.82
CA GLU A 96 1.60 8.97 -10.32
C GLU A 96 1.59 10.49 -10.10
N ARG A 97 2.25 11.00 -9.06
CA ARG A 97 2.04 12.39 -8.58
C ARG A 97 3.27 13.29 -8.59
N TYR A 98 4.46 12.75 -8.85
CA TYR A 98 5.70 13.51 -8.88
C TYR A 98 6.45 13.29 -10.19
N GLU A 99 7.11 14.34 -10.68
CA GLU A 99 8.04 14.23 -11.80
C GLU A 99 9.30 13.47 -11.38
N LYS A 100 9.92 12.70 -12.30
CA LYS A 100 11.14 11.93 -11.99
C LYS A 100 12.32 12.80 -11.52
N SER A 101 12.32 14.08 -11.88
CA SER A 101 13.30 15.08 -11.48
C SER A 101 13.05 15.68 -10.10
N SER A 102 11.88 15.45 -9.49
CA SER A 102 11.52 16.06 -8.21
C SER A 102 12.31 15.45 -7.04
N THR A 103 12.49 16.24 -5.98
CA THR A 103 13.17 15.78 -4.76
C THR A 103 12.39 14.66 -4.07
N GLU A 104 11.05 14.71 -4.09
CA GLU A 104 10.17 13.65 -3.57
C GLU A 104 10.39 12.34 -4.31
N TRP A 105 10.44 12.38 -5.65
CA TRP A 105 10.71 11.17 -6.44
C TRP A 105 12.07 10.58 -6.09
N GLN A 106 13.12 11.42 -6.06
CA GLN A 106 14.49 10.99 -5.74
C GLN A 106 14.62 10.48 -4.29
N SER A 107 13.84 11.04 -3.36
CA SER A 107 13.85 10.64 -1.96
C SER A 107 13.38 9.22 -1.70
N PHE A 108 12.63 8.63 -2.63
CA PHE A 108 12.15 7.26 -2.52
C PHE A 108 13.31 6.28 -2.31
N ARG A 109 14.42 6.48 -3.05
CA ARG A 109 15.64 5.68 -2.90
C ARG A 109 16.28 5.86 -1.53
N THR A 110 16.23 7.05 -0.95
CA THR A 110 16.74 7.29 0.40
C THR A 110 15.93 6.53 1.45
N LEU A 111 14.61 6.51 1.30
CA LEU A 111 13.70 5.83 2.22
C LEU A 111 13.86 4.30 2.14
N TYR A 112 13.78 3.74 0.93
CA TYR A 112 13.63 2.30 0.72
C TYR A 112 14.88 1.60 0.17
N GLY A 113 15.83 2.35 -0.38
CA GLY A 113 17.00 1.81 -1.09
C GLY A 113 16.70 1.34 -2.53
N LEU A 114 15.43 1.26 -2.92
CA LEU A 114 14.96 0.89 -4.26
C LEU A 114 14.50 2.12 -5.04
N THR A 115 14.38 2.00 -6.37
CA THR A 115 13.59 2.95 -7.17
C THR A 115 12.12 2.50 -7.25
N PRO A 116 11.18 3.40 -7.58
CA PRO A 116 9.78 3.02 -7.78
C PRO A 116 9.61 1.99 -8.90
N ASP A 117 10.39 2.14 -9.98
CA ASP A 117 10.42 1.21 -11.11
C ASP A 117 10.85 -0.19 -10.63
N ASN A 118 11.89 -0.30 -9.79
CA ASN A 118 12.28 -1.58 -9.21
C ASN A 118 11.15 -2.24 -8.41
N VAL A 119 10.43 -1.47 -7.59
CA VAL A 119 9.34 -2.01 -6.75
C VAL A 119 8.18 -2.54 -7.60
N ASN A 120 7.89 -1.90 -8.74
CA ASN A 120 6.86 -2.35 -9.68
C ASN A 120 7.26 -3.66 -10.38
N ASP A 121 8.56 -3.89 -10.58
CA ASP A 121 9.09 -5.11 -11.21
C ASP A 121 9.23 -6.30 -10.26
N LEU A 122 9.17 -6.09 -8.93
CA LEU A 122 9.30 -7.17 -7.94
C LEU A 122 8.07 -8.11 -7.92
N ASP A 123 8.33 -9.40 -7.72
CA ASP A 123 7.28 -10.37 -7.38
C ASP A 123 6.88 -10.22 -5.90
N GLN A 124 5.88 -9.38 -5.67
CA GLN A 124 5.43 -8.99 -4.33
C GLN A 124 4.94 -10.18 -3.47
N HIS A 125 4.52 -11.28 -4.11
CA HIS A 125 4.11 -12.49 -3.39
C HIS A 125 5.31 -13.25 -2.83
N LYS A 126 6.46 -13.19 -3.50
CA LYS A 126 7.68 -13.87 -3.07
C LYS A 126 8.49 -13.07 -2.06
N CYS A 127 8.35 -11.74 -2.03
CA CYS A 127 9.18 -10.87 -1.19
C CYS A 127 8.41 -10.07 -0.12
N PHE A 128 7.24 -10.53 0.30
CA PHE A 128 6.37 -9.80 1.23
C PHE A 128 7.06 -9.37 2.55
N LYS A 129 7.80 -10.26 3.22
CA LYS A 129 8.46 -9.92 4.51
C LYS A 129 9.66 -9.02 4.29
N SER A 130 10.30 -9.14 3.13
CA SER A 130 11.38 -8.28 2.70
C SER A 130 10.89 -6.84 2.51
N LEU A 131 9.79 -6.64 1.79
CA LEU A 131 9.14 -5.33 1.69
C LEU A 131 8.73 -4.79 3.05
N GLN A 132 8.17 -5.64 3.93
CA GLN A 132 7.82 -5.23 5.29
C GLN A 132 9.05 -4.85 6.15
N ALA A 133 10.22 -5.42 5.88
CA ALA A 133 11.47 -5.00 6.51
C ALA A 133 11.92 -3.61 6.01
N LEU A 134 11.76 -3.34 4.72
CA LEU A 134 11.99 -2.01 4.14
C LEU A 134 10.99 -0.97 4.71
N ASP A 135 9.72 -1.32 4.86
CA ASP A 135 8.70 -0.46 5.48
C ASP A 135 9.07 -0.06 6.91
N ARG A 136 9.61 -1.00 7.70
CA ARG A 136 10.10 -0.71 9.06
C ARG A 136 11.30 0.22 9.05
N ALA A 137 12.25 0.02 8.12
CA ALA A 137 13.39 0.91 7.97
C ALA A 137 12.94 2.33 7.58
N ALA A 138 12.10 2.45 6.57
CA ALA A 138 11.54 3.73 6.15
C ALA A 138 10.72 4.40 7.26
N SER A 139 9.97 3.64 8.07
CA SER A 139 9.23 4.18 9.22
C SER A 139 10.14 4.90 10.21
N ILE A 140 11.35 4.39 10.44
CA ILE A 140 12.34 5.03 11.33
C ILE A 140 12.79 6.36 10.74
N LEU A 141 13.06 6.38 9.42
CA LEU A 141 13.47 7.59 8.71
C LEU A 141 12.37 8.65 8.70
N LEU A 142 11.12 8.23 8.44
CA LEU A 142 9.93 9.08 8.44
C LEU A 142 9.69 9.70 9.83
N LYS A 143 9.67 8.85 10.87
CA LYS A 143 9.36 9.26 12.25
C LYS A 143 10.36 10.27 12.80
N ASP A 144 11.65 10.08 12.50
CA ASP A 144 12.71 10.91 13.06
C ASP A 144 13.20 11.99 12.08
N ALA A 145 12.55 12.13 10.92
CA ALA A 145 12.95 13.02 9.82
C ALA A 145 14.44 12.92 9.48
N ARG A 146 14.93 11.69 9.28
CA ARG A 146 16.34 11.39 8.99
C ARG A 146 16.54 10.93 7.56
N THR A 147 17.71 11.24 7.01
CA THR A 147 18.18 10.76 5.70
C THR A 147 18.91 9.43 5.77
N GLY A 148 19.22 8.93 6.97
CA GLY A 148 19.94 7.67 7.17
C GLY A 148 19.51 6.95 8.43
N LEU A 149 19.57 5.61 8.39
CA LEU A 149 19.24 4.80 9.55
C LEU A 149 20.28 5.00 10.66
N PRO A 150 19.85 5.06 11.92
CA PRO A 150 20.73 5.39 13.04
C PRO A 150 21.79 4.32 13.32
N ASP A 151 21.47 3.05 13.09
CA ASP A 151 22.34 1.91 13.36
C ASP A 151 23.08 1.48 12.08
N PRO A 152 24.43 1.45 12.06
CA PRO A 152 25.22 0.89 10.97
C PRO A 152 24.79 -0.52 10.56
N VAL A 153 24.44 -1.38 11.52
CA VAL A 153 24.02 -2.77 11.24
C VAL A 153 22.70 -2.78 10.48
N MET A 154 21.77 -1.88 10.81
CA MET A 154 20.51 -1.75 10.08
C MET A 154 20.71 -1.21 8.66
N ARG A 155 21.68 -0.30 8.46
CA ARG A 155 22.04 0.20 7.12
C ARG A 155 22.54 -0.92 6.22
N ILE A 156 23.53 -1.67 6.70
CA ILE A 156 24.11 -2.81 5.97
C ILE A 156 23.02 -3.84 5.66
N LYS A 157 22.21 -4.23 6.65
CA LYS A 157 21.10 -5.17 6.43
C LYS A 157 20.09 -4.67 5.40
N ARG A 158 19.78 -3.37 5.37
CA ARG A 158 18.88 -2.80 4.36
C ARG A 158 19.51 -2.89 2.97
N GLU A 159 20.79 -2.55 2.85
CA GLU A 159 21.54 -2.62 1.58
C GLU A 159 21.64 -4.06 1.06
N ASP A 160 22.00 -5.01 1.92
CA ASP A 160 22.05 -6.44 1.58
C ASP A 160 20.68 -6.95 1.12
N LEU A 161 19.61 -6.57 1.84
CA LEU A 161 18.26 -6.95 1.47
C LEU A 161 17.84 -6.37 0.11
N VAL A 162 18.19 -5.10 -0.15
CA VAL A 162 17.92 -4.45 -1.44
C VAL A 162 18.67 -5.16 -2.57
N ASN A 163 19.93 -5.52 -2.37
CA ASN A 163 20.72 -6.23 -3.38
C ASN A 163 20.10 -7.58 -3.71
N LEU A 164 19.73 -8.38 -2.70
CA LEU A 164 19.06 -9.67 -2.91
C LEU A 164 17.74 -9.54 -3.68
N LEU A 165 16.97 -8.47 -3.42
CA LEU A 165 15.73 -8.20 -4.16
C LEU A 165 16.00 -7.84 -5.62
N LEU A 166 17.01 -7.03 -5.89
CA LEU A 166 17.40 -6.64 -7.25
C LEU A 166 17.98 -7.81 -8.06
N GLU A 167 18.64 -8.77 -7.39
CA GLU A 167 19.14 -10.00 -8.01
C GLU A 167 18.04 -11.06 -8.23
N GLY A 168 16.84 -10.85 -7.68
CA GLY A 168 15.74 -11.82 -7.72
C GLY A 168 15.89 -12.99 -6.73
N SER A 169 16.83 -12.90 -5.79
CA SER A 169 17.12 -13.89 -4.73
C SER A 169 16.09 -13.83 -3.58
N TYR A 170 14.80 -14.02 -3.91
CA TYR A 170 13.68 -13.77 -2.98
C TYR A 170 13.70 -14.67 -1.73
N GLU A 171 14.09 -15.94 -1.85
CA GLU A 171 14.12 -16.86 -0.71
C GLU A 171 15.15 -16.44 0.35
N GLU A 172 16.31 -15.97 -0.09
CA GLU A 172 17.38 -15.46 0.77
C GLU A 172 16.95 -14.14 1.44
N ALA A 173 16.37 -13.22 0.65
CA ALA A 173 15.83 -11.96 1.15
C ALA A 173 14.77 -12.19 2.25
N GLU A 174 13.85 -13.13 2.02
CA GLU A 174 12.81 -13.51 2.98
C GLU A 174 13.40 -14.13 4.25
N THR A 175 14.43 -14.96 4.12
CA THR A 175 15.12 -15.59 5.25
C THR A 175 15.82 -14.54 6.11
N MET A 176 16.57 -13.63 5.49
CA MET A 176 17.24 -12.50 6.16
C MET A 176 16.24 -11.61 6.93
N SER A 177 15.09 -11.33 6.32
CA SER A 177 14.03 -10.50 6.89
C SER A 177 13.38 -11.12 8.13
N ARG A 178 13.22 -12.45 8.15
CA ARG A 178 12.68 -13.18 9.32
C ARG A 178 13.63 -13.11 10.51
N LEU A 179 14.92 -13.34 10.28
CA LEU A 179 15.93 -13.35 11.35
C LEU A 179 16.02 -12.00 12.06
N SER A 180 15.88 -10.91 11.29
CA SER A 180 15.93 -9.55 11.83
C SER A 180 14.72 -9.19 12.72
N SER A 181 13.55 -9.80 12.49
CA SER A 181 12.36 -9.56 13.34
C SER A 181 12.42 -10.20 14.74
N LYS A 182 13.31 -11.18 14.96
CA LYS A 182 13.43 -11.91 16.23
C LYS A 182 14.35 -11.24 17.25
N GLN A 183 15.20 -10.30 16.81
CA GLN A 183 16.03 -9.51 17.72
C GLN A 183 15.16 -8.40 18.36
N ARG A 184 14.40 -8.74 19.40
CA ARG A 184 13.86 -7.72 20.31
C ARG A 184 15.02 -7.01 20.99
N PRO A 185 14.99 -5.67 21.15
CA PRO A 185 15.98 -4.99 21.96
C PRO A 185 15.83 -5.47 23.40
N THR A 186 16.85 -6.16 23.90
CA THR A 186 17.04 -6.36 25.33
C THR A 186 17.26 -4.97 25.94
N ASN A 187 16.20 -4.39 26.48
CA ASN A 187 16.26 -3.22 27.34
C ASN A 187 17.10 -3.56 28.59
N ARG A 188 18.42 -3.53 28.49
CA ARG A 188 19.33 -3.43 29.64
C ARG A 188 19.33 -1.97 30.10
N ARG A 189 18.31 -1.61 30.89
CA ARG A 189 18.45 -0.52 31.86
C ARG A 189 19.32 -1.04 33.00
N ASN A 190 20.63 -0.91 32.86
CA ASN A 190 21.55 -0.85 33.99
C ASN A 190 22.06 0.59 34.07
N SER A 191 21.33 1.44 34.78
CA SER A 191 21.93 2.62 35.39
C SER A 191 21.97 2.36 36.88
N ALA A 192 23.15 1.95 37.33
CA ALA A 192 23.52 1.85 38.72
C ALA A 192 23.25 3.19 39.42
N PHE A 193 22.40 3.18 40.43
CA PHE A 193 22.49 4.14 41.53
C PHE A 193 23.42 3.50 42.56
N GLN A 194 24.69 3.91 42.51
CA GLN A 194 25.58 3.80 43.66
C GLN A 194 26.26 5.15 43.87
N GLY A 195 25.94 5.73 45.02
CA GLY A 195 26.86 6.55 45.80
C GLY A 195 26.36 7.97 46.10
N PRO A 196 26.79 8.55 47.23
CA PRO A 196 27.41 7.95 48.43
C PRO A 196 26.39 7.54 49.51
#